data_AF-A0A930BEL3-F1
#
_entry.id   AF-A0A930BEL3-F1
#
_cell.length_a   1.000
_cell.length_b   1.000
_cell.length_c   1.000
_cell.angle_alpha   90.00
_cell.angle_beta   90.00
_cell.angle_gamma   90.00
#
_symmetry.space_group_name_H-M   'P 1'
#
loop_
_entity.id
_entity.type
_entity.pdbx_description
1 polymer ?
#
loop_
_entity_poly.entity_id
_entity_poly.type
_entity_poly.pdbx_seq_one_letter_code
_entity_poly.pdbx_strand_id
1 'polypeptide(L)'
;MARYELGAIYKIDGGEKSYYARLLTSDVYGVFEPVLGEICQATFENTPYRLYISTGSFAVKRGFWEKVIPSPDKTDAERWSGPSHLIGFAPWDIESSLERRNSFDRHGCTEILNRDEYITYLKLGYMSNILPMYENIPKFLDIYYENWPQSYIYSSVLGGTHEHEKKQISILKELGFDVSQYE
;
A
#
# COMPACT_ATOMS: atom_id res chain seq x y z
N MET A 1 -6.22 -22.78 13.70
CA MET A 1 -5.74 -21.39 13.75
C MET A 1 -4.95 -21.10 12.48
N ALA A 2 -5.32 -20.08 11.72
CA ALA A 2 -4.53 -19.64 10.57
C ALA A 2 -3.17 -19.19 11.09
N ARG A 3 -2.16 -20.07 10.92
CA ARG A 3 -0.79 -19.76 11.32
C ARG A 3 -0.32 -18.65 10.40
N TYR A 4 0.01 -17.50 10.98
CA TYR A 4 0.75 -16.43 10.33
C TYR A 4 1.93 -17.06 9.55
N GLU A 5 1.96 -16.82 8.24
CA GLU A 5 2.80 -17.57 7.32
C GLU A 5 3.27 -16.66 6.18
N LEU A 6 4.57 -16.39 6.17
CA LEU A 6 5.25 -15.61 5.13
C LEU A 6 4.99 -16.22 3.75
N GLY A 7 4.68 -15.38 2.76
CA GLY A 7 4.40 -15.80 1.38
C GLY A 7 2.99 -16.35 1.15
N ALA A 8 2.23 -16.64 2.21
CA ALA A 8 0.84 -17.06 2.07
C ALA A 8 -0.04 -15.90 1.58
N ILE A 9 -1.11 -16.27 0.86
CA ILE A 9 -2.08 -15.33 0.30
C ILE A 9 -3.37 -15.42 1.09
N TYR A 10 -3.86 -14.25 1.46
CA TYR A 10 -5.05 -14.06 2.25
C TYR A 10 -6.09 -13.29 1.44
N LYS A 11 -7.34 -13.70 1.54
CA LYS A 11 -8.50 -12.97 1.04
C LYS A 11 -8.99 -12.01 2.10
N ILE A 12 -9.22 -10.77 1.69
CA ILE A 12 -9.79 -9.68 2.48
C ILE A 12 -11.17 -9.40 1.90
N ASP A 13 -12.19 -9.48 2.73
CA ASP A 13 -13.56 -9.16 2.33
C ASP A 13 -13.79 -7.64 2.38
N GLY A 14 -14.08 -7.03 1.23
CA GLY A 14 -14.48 -5.63 1.05
C GLY A 14 -15.99 -5.43 0.95
N GLY A 15 -16.79 -6.46 1.24
CA GLY A 15 -18.24 -6.43 1.04
C GLY A 15 -18.62 -6.71 -0.42
N GLU A 16 -18.57 -5.69 -1.28
CA GLU A 16 -18.96 -5.85 -2.70
C GLU A 16 -17.87 -6.51 -3.56
N LYS A 17 -16.62 -6.41 -3.13
CA LYS A 17 -15.46 -7.03 -3.79
C LYS A 17 -14.54 -7.70 -2.78
N SER A 18 -13.76 -8.67 -3.27
CA SER A 18 -12.72 -9.33 -2.49
C SER A 18 -11.36 -8.87 -2.96
N TYR A 19 -10.46 -8.64 -2.02
CA TYR A 19 -9.06 -8.34 -2.29
C TYR A 19 -8.20 -9.52 -1.87
N TYR A 20 -7.03 -9.62 -2.47
CA TYR A 20 -6.06 -10.65 -2.13
C TYR A 20 -4.75 -9.98 -1.75
N ALA A 21 -4.17 -10.41 -0.64
CA ALA A 21 -2.94 -9.85 -0.12
C ALA A 21 -1.96 -10.97 0.24
N ARG A 22 -0.71 -10.82 -0.19
CA ARG A 22 0.38 -11.71 0.22
C ARG A 22 1.15 -11.08 1.35
N LEU A 23 1.45 -11.86 2.39
CA LEU A 23 2.35 -11.44 3.45
C LEU A 23 3.80 -11.47 2.94
N LEU A 24 4.43 -10.31 2.81
CA LEU A 24 5.75 -10.15 2.22
C LEU A 24 6.85 -10.27 3.28
N THR A 25 6.68 -9.57 4.39
CA THR A 25 7.57 -9.53 5.57
C THR A 25 6.74 -9.21 6.81
N SER A 26 7.26 -9.44 8.02
CA SER A 26 6.65 -9.26 9.37
C SER A 26 5.21 -8.72 9.43
N ASP A 27 4.94 -7.50 8.99
CA ASP A 27 3.58 -6.94 9.00
C ASP A 27 3.21 -6.25 7.67
N VAL A 28 4.02 -6.41 6.63
CA VAL A 28 3.82 -5.81 5.31
C VAL A 28 3.15 -6.80 4.38
N TYR A 29 2.05 -6.35 3.78
CA TYR A 29 1.29 -7.11 2.79
C TYR A 29 1.27 -6.37 1.46
N GLY A 30 1.55 -7.09 0.39
CA GLY A 30 1.32 -6.65 -0.98
C GLY A 30 -0.08 -7.06 -1.40
N VAL A 31 -0.95 -6.08 -1.67
CA VAL A 31 -2.29 -6.31 -2.19
C VAL A 31 -2.20 -6.42 -3.71
N PHE A 32 -2.69 -7.51 -4.26
CA PHE A 32 -2.61 -7.79 -5.70
C PHE A 32 -3.48 -6.84 -6.53
N GLU A 33 -3.13 -6.67 -7.79
CA GLU A 33 -4.04 -6.22 -8.86
C GLU A 33 -5.31 -7.11 -8.94
N PRO A 34 -6.41 -6.61 -9.56
CA PRO A 34 -7.64 -7.39 -9.69
C PRO A 34 -7.39 -8.74 -10.36
N VAL A 35 -7.83 -9.81 -9.71
CA VAL A 35 -7.71 -11.17 -10.23
C VAL A 35 -9.03 -11.57 -10.88
N LEU A 36 -9.01 -11.72 -12.21
CA LEU A 36 -10.18 -12.11 -13.02
C LEU A 36 -10.25 -13.62 -13.30
N GLY A 37 -9.24 -14.38 -12.87
CA GLY A 37 -9.09 -15.80 -13.16
C GLY A 37 -9.28 -16.71 -11.93
N GLU A 38 -8.85 -17.96 -12.09
CA GLU A 38 -8.84 -18.93 -10.99
C GLU A 38 -7.91 -18.47 -9.86
N ILE A 39 -8.37 -18.63 -8.62
CA ILE A 39 -7.60 -18.34 -7.41
C ILE A 39 -6.62 -19.49 -7.18
N CYS A 40 -5.46 -19.42 -7.84
CA CYS A 40 -4.41 -20.41 -7.73
C CYS A 40 -3.01 -19.79 -7.76
N GLN A 41 -2.00 -20.58 -7.38
CA GLN A 41 -0.61 -20.14 -7.25
C GLN A 41 -0.08 -19.47 -8.53
N ALA A 42 -0.32 -20.07 -9.70
CA ALA A 42 0.15 -19.58 -10.98
C ALA A 42 -0.41 -18.19 -11.34
N THR A 43 -1.69 -17.93 -11.02
CA THR A 43 -2.31 -16.63 -11.23
C THR A 43 -1.60 -15.55 -10.42
N PHE A 44 -1.38 -15.80 -9.12
CA PHE A 44 -0.75 -14.82 -8.23
C PHE A 44 0.75 -14.65 -8.41
N GLU A 45 1.43 -15.59 -9.08
CA GLU A 45 2.84 -15.41 -9.46
C GLU A 45 3.01 -14.43 -10.62
N ASN A 46 1.99 -14.32 -11.47
CA ASN A 46 2.01 -13.43 -12.63
C ASN A 46 1.20 -12.14 -12.39
N THR A 47 0.59 -11.99 -11.22
CA THR A 47 -0.18 -10.80 -10.84
C THR A 47 0.69 -9.88 -9.99
N PRO A 48 0.95 -8.63 -10.42
CA PRO A 48 1.73 -7.70 -9.62
C PRO A 48 0.92 -7.20 -8.41
N TYR A 49 1.63 -6.61 -7.45
CA TYR A 49 0.98 -5.89 -6.35
C TYR A 49 0.57 -4.50 -6.81
N ARG A 50 -0.66 -4.12 -6.48
CA ARG A 50 -1.20 -2.79 -6.70
C ARG A 50 -0.74 -1.80 -5.63
N LEU A 51 -0.83 -2.20 -4.37
CA LEU A 51 -0.48 -1.34 -3.22
C LEU A 51 0.02 -2.16 -2.04
N TYR A 52 0.57 -1.47 -1.04
CA TYR A 52 1.17 -2.08 0.14
C TYR A 52 0.54 -1.54 1.42
N ILE A 53 0.22 -2.44 2.33
CA ILE A 53 -0.32 -2.12 3.66
C ILE A 53 0.58 -2.72 4.73
N SER A 54 0.78 -1.98 5.80
CA SER A 54 1.48 -2.46 6.99
C SER A 54 0.49 -2.55 8.14
N THR A 55 0.20 -3.78 8.57
CA THR A 55 -0.75 -4.06 9.66
C THR A 55 -0.27 -5.24 10.48
N GLY A 56 -0.48 -5.16 11.79
CA GLY A 56 -0.07 -6.24 12.69
C GLY A 56 -0.66 -7.59 12.25
N SER A 57 0.05 -8.67 12.57
CA SER A 57 -0.38 -10.05 12.32
C SER A 57 -1.75 -10.50 12.90
N PHE A 58 -2.51 -9.62 13.56
CA PHE A 58 -3.75 -9.95 14.25
C PHE A 58 -4.86 -10.41 13.30
N ALA A 59 -5.05 -9.71 12.17
CA ALA A 59 -6.05 -10.04 11.15
C ALA A 59 -5.92 -11.51 10.70
N VAL A 60 -4.69 -11.90 10.38
CA VAL A 60 -4.35 -13.26 9.93
C VAL A 60 -4.41 -14.27 11.08
N LYS A 61 -3.78 -13.98 12.22
CA LYS A 61 -3.72 -14.93 13.35
C LYS A 61 -5.10 -15.27 13.92
N ARG A 62 -6.03 -14.32 13.86
CA ARG A 62 -7.42 -14.49 14.32
C ARG A 62 -8.38 -14.95 13.23
N GLY A 63 -7.91 -15.07 11.99
CA GLY A 63 -8.71 -15.59 10.87
C GLY A 63 -9.74 -14.61 10.32
N PHE A 64 -9.56 -13.30 10.54
CA PHE A 64 -10.38 -12.27 9.89
C PHE A 64 -10.10 -12.23 8.38
N TRP A 65 -8.87 -12.50 7.99
CA TRP A 65 -8.52 -12.73 6.59
C TRP A 65 -8.39 -14.23 6.34
N GLU A 66 -9.13 -14.70 5.35
CA GLU A 66 -9.16 -16.11 4.98
C GLU A 66 -7.87 -16.46 4.26
N LYS A 67 -7.12 -17.45 4.76
CA LYS A 67 -5.96 -17.97 4.01
C LYS A 67 -6.46 -18.81 2.86
N VAL A 68 -6.24 -18.36 1.62
CA VAL A 68 -6.68 -19.05 0.41
C VAL A 68 -5.58 -19.90 -0.21
N ILE A 69 -4.33 -19.44 -0.15
CA ILE A 69 -3.18 -20.18 -0.70
C ILE A 69 -2.05 -20.19 0.35
N PRO A 70 -1.57 -21.37 0.77
CA PRO A 70 -0.43 -21.47 1.68
C PRO A 70 0.84 -21.01 0.99
N SER A 71 1.89 -20.77 1.77
CA SER A 71 3.16 -20.38 1.17
C SER A 71 3.77 -21.57 0.40
N PRO A 72 4.18 -21.37 -0.87
CA PRO A 72 4.76 -22.45 -1.68
C PRO A 72 6.12 -22.92 -1.11
N ASP A 73 6.85 -22.02 -0.46
CA ASP A 73 8.07 -22.27 0.29
C ASP A 73 8.13 -21.18 1.38
N LYS A 74 8.47 -21.47 2.64
CA LYS A 74 8.52 -20.40 3.67
C LYS A 74 9.88 -19.72 3.75
N THR A 75 10.86 -20.26 3.03
CA THR A 75 12.26 -19.85 3.10
C THR A 75 12.66 -18.96 1.92
N ASP A 76 11.89 -18.97 0.83
CA ASP A 76 12.16 -18.23 -0.40
C ASP A 76 11.53 -16.81 -0.39
N ALA A 77 11.94 -15.98 0.56
CA ALA A 77 11.38 -14.64 0.72
C ALA A 77 11.56 -13.72 -0.52
N GLU A 78 12.51 -14.03 -1.40
CA GLU A 78 12.78 -13.23 -2.60
C GLU A 78 11.69 -13.45 -3.68
N ARG A 79 11.12 -14.66 -3.80
CA ARG A 79 10.08 -14.99 -4.79
C ARG A 79 8.83 -14.12 -4.70
N TRP A 80 8.53 -13.60 -3.51
CA TRP A 80 7.41 -12.69 -3.29
C TRP A 80 7.85 -11.36 -2.69
N SER A 81 9.08 -10.95 -2.94
CA SER A 81 9.58 -9.65 -2.50
C SER A 81 8.75 -8.49 -3.09
N GLY A 82 8.67 -7.40 -2.33
CA GLY A 82 8.14 -6.14 -2.80
C GLY A 82 9.25 -5.23 -3.34
N PRO A 83 8.94 -3.94 -3.55
CA PRO A 83 9.94 -2.92 -3.84
C PRO A 83 11.02 -2.88 -2.75
N SER A 84 12.22 -2.41 -3.09
CA SER A 84 13.33 -2.32 -2.13
C SER A 84 13.01 -1.46 -0.92
N HIS A 85 12.18 -0.43 -1.11
CA HIS A 85 11.73 0.49 -0.08
C HIS A 85 10.23 0.77 -0.23
N LEU A 86 9.58 1.07 0.87
CA LEU A 86 8.25 1.67 0.88
C LEU A 86 8.33 3.03 1.56
N ILE A 87 7.84 4.09 0.91
CA ILE A 87 7.93 5.44 1.46
C ILE A 87 6.85 5.67 2.53
N GLY A 88 7.18 6.44 3.56
CA GLY A 88 6.18 7.06 4.42
C GLY A 88 5.67 8.33 3.76
N PHE A 89 4.37 8.39 3.48
CA PHE A 89 3.72 9.53 2.84
C PHE A 89 2.44 9.90 3.58
N ALA A 90 2.25 11.19 3.85
CA ALA A 90 1.06 11.73 4.48
C ALA A 90 0.32 12.65 3.48
N PRO A 91 -0.84 12.25 2.95
CA PRO A 91 -1.55 13.05 1.95
C PRO A 91 -2.05 14.40 2.48
N TRP A 92 -2.22 14.54 3.80
CA TRP A 92 -2.59 15.81 4.45
C TRP A 92 -1.39 16.74 4.70
N ASP A 93 -0.16 16.33 4.39
CA ASP A 93 1.07 17.10 4.64
C ASP A 93 2.17 16.67 3.65
N ILE A 94 1.96 17.01 2.37
CA ILE A 94 2.83 16.59 1.26
C ILE A 94 4.20 17.25 1.38
N GLU A 95 4.26 18.53 1.76
CA GLU A 95 5.53 19.24 1.94
C GLU A 95 6.42 18.55 2.96
N SER A 96 5.93 18.29 4.18
CA SER A 96 6.72 17.63 5.20
C SER A 96 7.12 16.21 4.78
N SER A 97 6.27 15.52 4.02
CA SER A 97 6.61 14.20 3.47
C SER A 97 7.80 14.28 2.49
N LEU A 98 7.81 15.28 1.61
CA LEU A 98 8.91 15.57 0.68
C LEU A 98 10.19 16.09 1.35
N GLU A 99 10.09 16.73 2.52
CA GLU A 99 11.26 17.16 3.28
C GLU A 99 11.91 15.98 4.01
N ARG A 100 11.09 15.21 4.75
CA ARG A 100 11.52 14.07 5.57
C ARG A 100 12.04 12.92 4.71
N ARG A 101 11.36 12.62 3.59
CA ARG A 101 11.69 11.53 2.65
C ARG A 101 11.88 10.18 3.34
N ASN A 102 11.13 9.96 4.42
CA ASN A 102 11.18 8.73 5.19
C ASN A 102 10.76 7.56 4.31
N SER A 103 11.47 6.47 4.44
CA SER A 103 11.19 5.19 3.80
C SER A 103 11.54 4.05 4.72
N PHE A 104 11.07 2.87 4.38
CA PHE A 104 11.33 1.64 5.11
C PHE A 104 11.89 0.61 4.15
N ASP A 105 13.05 0.05 4.47
CA ASP A 105 13.61 -1.07 3.71
C ASP A 105 12.77 -2.35 3.90
N ARG A 106 13.15 -3.41 3.19
CA ARG A 106 12.51 -4.74 3.30
C ARG A 106 12.51 -5.32 4.73
N HIS A 107 13.40 -4.87 5.60
CA HIS A 107 13.52 -5.31 6.99
C HIS A 107 12.73 -4.43 7.97
N GLY A 108 12.13 -3.35 7.49
CA GLY A 108 11.41 -2.36 8.30
C GLY A 108 12.34 -1.33 8.95
N CYS A 109 13.61 -1.28 8.57
CA CYS A 109 14.54 -0.24 9.01
C CYS A 109 14.19 1.07 8.32
N THR A 110 14.24 2.17 9.08
CA THR A 110 13.96 3.50 8.54
C THR A 110 15.17 4.02 7.76
N GLU A 111 14.91 4.54 6.57
CA GLU A 111 15.90 5.15 5.69
C GLU A 111 15.39 6.48 5.14
N ILE A 112 16.30 7.34 4.71
CA ILE A 112 15.97 8.61 4.07
C ILE A 112 16.42 8.53 2.61
N LEU A 113 15.46 8.56 1.70
CA LEU A 113 15.76 8.55 0.26
C LEU A 113 16.20 9.94 -0.22
N ASN A 114 16.91 9.95 -1.35
CA ASN A 114 17.08 11.20 -2.06
C ASN A 114 15.73 11.67 -2.66
N ARG A 115 15.65 12.94 -3.06
CA ARG A 115 14.37 13.54 -3.48
C ARG A 115 13.81 12.89 -4.74
N ASP A 116 14.64 12.61 -5.74
CA ASP A 116 14.20 12.06 -7.02
C ASP A 116 13.72 10.61 -6.88
N GLU A 117 14.41 9.82 -6.07
CA GLU A 117 13.98 8.47 -5.68
C GLU A 117 12.64 8.51 -4.94
N TYR A 118 12.51 9.36 -3.92
CA TYR A 118 11.28 9.48 -3.15
C TYR A 118 10.08 9.83 -4.05
N ILE A 119 10.25 10.81 -4.95
CA ILE A 119 9.20 11.23 -5.89
C ILE A 119 8.87 10.09 -6.86
N THR A 120 9.87 9.34 -7.33
CA THR A 120 9.66 8.18 -8.20
C THR A 120 8.82 7.12 -7.49
N TYR A 121 9.14 6.79 -6.25
CA TYR A 121 8.39 5.82 -5.44
C TYR A 121 6.97 6.29 -5.14
N LEU A 122 6.79 7.60 -4.88
CA LEU A 122 5.47 8.20 -4.68
C LEU A 122 4.58 8.01 -5.92
N LYS A 123 5.11 8.31 -7.11
CA LYS A 123 4.39 8.15 -8.39
C LYS A 123 4.05 6.70 -8.70
N LEU A 124 4.93 5.77 -8.34
CA LEU A 124 4.69 4.32 -8.47
C LEU A 124 3.74 3.77 -7.40
N GLY A 125 3.40 4.56 -6.37
CA GLY A 125 2.52 4.12 -5.30
C GLY A 125 3.18 3.17 -4.29
N TYR A 126 4.51 3.17 -4.21
CA TYR A 126 5.29 2.35 -3.30
C TYR A 126 5.31 2.96 -1.89
N MET A 127 4.13 3.08 -1.29
CA MET A 127 3.90 3.68 0.01
C MET A 127 3.64 2.61 1.07
N SER A 128 4.21 2.78 2.26
CA SER A 128 3.93 1.97 3.44
C SER A 128 2.69 2.52 4.13
N ASN A 129 1.50 2.01 3.78
CA ASN A 129 0.25 2.43 4.42
C ASN A 129 0.11 1.74 5.78
N ILE A 130 0.57 2.41 6.85
CA ILE A 130 0.52 1.88 8.22
C ILE A 130 -0.92 1.97 8.74
N LEU A 131 -1.58 0.81 8.82
CA LEU A 131 -2.97 0.66 9.22
C LEU A 131 -3.03 -0.25 10.46
N PRO A 132 -2.88 0.31 11.68
CA PRO A 132 -2.76 -0.50 12.90
C PRO A 132 -4.05 -1.23 13.28
N MET A 133 -5.20 -0.74 12.82
CA MET A 133 -6.51 -1.38 12.99
C MET A 133 -6.88 -2.08 11.69
N TYR A 134 -6.81 -3.42 11.69
CA TYR A 134 -7.07 -4.22 10.48
C TYR A 134 -8.52 -4.11 10.01
N GLU A 135 -9.44 -3.75 10.91
CA GLU A 135 -10.85 -3.49 10.63
C GLU A 135 -11.05 -2.34 9.64
N ASN A 136 -10.11 -1.39 9.56
CA ASN A 136 -10.18 -0.27 8.64
C ASN A 136 -9.68 -0.61 7.23
N ILE A 137 -9.00 -1.74 7.06
CA ILE A 137 -8.36 -2.11 5.79
C ILE A 137 -9.38 -2.31 4.66
N PRO A 138 -10.49 -3.05 4.84
CA PRO A 138 -11.52 -3.17 3.81
C PRO A 138 -11.97 -1.80 3.28
N LYS A 139 -12.35 -0.89 4.19
CA LYS A 139 -12.79 0.47 3.84
C LYS A 139 -11.68 1.27 3.15
N PHE A 140 -10.44 1.15 3.59
CA PHE A 140 -9.30 1.79 2.92
C PHE A 140 -9.17 1.30 1.47
N LEU A 141 -9.26 -0.01 1.24
CA LEU A 141 -9.18 -0.59 -0.10
C LEU A 141 -10.37 -0.14 -0.95
N ASP A 142 -11.59 -0.11 -0.42
CA ASP A 142 -12.77 0.33 -1.18
C ASP A 142 -12.64 1.77 -1.69
N ILE A 143 -12.04 2.65 -0.90
CA ILE A 143 -11.86 4.06 -1.26
C ILE A 143 -10.72 4.25 -2.26
N TYR A 144 -9.56 3.63 -2.03
CA TYR A 144 -8.33 4.03 -2.72
C TYR A 144 -7.87 3.05 -3.81
N TYR A 145 -8.29 1.78 -3.77
CA TYR A 145 -7.70 0.73 -4.59
C TYR A 145 -7.84 0.95 -6.10
N GLU A 146 -9.01 1.36 -6.60
CA GLU A 146 -9.26 1.41 -8.05
C GLU A 146 -8.35 2.39 -8.81
N ASN A 147 -8.13 3.57 -8.23
CA ASN A 147 -7.34 4.66 -8.83
C ASN A 147 -6.03 4.91 -8.06
N TRP A 148 -5.44 3.86 -7.49
CA TRP A 148 -4.16 3.94 -6.79
C TRP A 148 -3.02 4.35 -7.75
N PRO A 149 -2.03 5.16 -7.31
CA PRO A 149 -1.93 5.86 -6.02
C PRO A 149 -2.66 7.20 -5.97
N GLN A 150 -3.15 7.69 -7.11
CA GLN A 150 -3.70 9.04 -7.26
C GLN A 150 -4.88 9.33 -6.32
N SER A 151 -5.77 8.34 -6.14
CA SER A 151 -6.90 8.41 -5.19
C SER A 151 -6.45 8.77 -3.76
N TYR A 152 -5.32 8.20 -3.31
CA TYR A 152 -4.79 8.42 -1.98
C TYR A 152 -4.03 9.74 -1.88
N ILE A 153 -3.20 10.03 -2.88
CA ILE A 153 -2.43 11.29 -2.95
C ILE A 153 -3.37 12.49 -2.92
N TYR A 154 -4.53 12.41 -3.60
CA TYR A 154 -5.48 13.51 -3.65
C TYR A 154 -6.50 13.53 -2.51
N SER A 155 -6.50 12.51 -1.65
CA SER A 155 -7.54 12.28 -0.63
C SER A 155 -7.74 13.45 0.36
N SER A 156 -6.69 14.26 0.55
CA SER A 156 -6.67 15.34 1.54
C SER A 156 -6.43 16.72 0.92
N VAL A 157 -6.51 16.84 -0.41
CA VAL A 157 -6.25 18.13 -1.12
C VAL A 157 -7.20 19.23 -0.66
N LEU A 158 -8.48 18.90 -0.47
CA LEU A 158 -9.52 19.82 0.01
C LEU A 158 -9.66 19.82 1.55
N GLY A 159 -8.62 19.38 2.26
CA GLY A 159 -8.60 19.35 3.72
C GLY A 159 -8.02 20.64 4.31
N GLY A 160 -8.57 21.09 5.44
CA GLY A 160 -7.98 22.18 6.23
C GLY A 160 -8.39 23.58 5.80
N THR A 161 -7.45 24.52 5.80
CA THR A 161 -7.70 25.92 5.44
C THR A 161 -7.48 26.15 3.94
N HIS A 162 -8.09 27.19 3.38
CA HIS A 162 -7.92 27.52 1.96
C HIS A 162 -6.45 27.80 1.57
N GLU A 163 -5.65 28.34 2.49
CA GLU A 163 -4.20 28.51 2.28
C GLU A 163 -3.48 27.16 2.19
N HIS A 164 -3.89 26.19 3.02
CA HIS A 164 -3.37 24.84 2.98
C HIS A 164 -3.73 24.14 1.67
N GLU A 165 -4.99 24.22 1.24
CA GLU A 165 -5.45 23.66 -0.05
C GLU A 165 -4.61 24.18 -1.22
N LYS A 166 -4.45 25.51 -1.33
CA LYS A 166 -3.63 26.16 -2.36
C LYS A 166 -2.18 25.65 -2.35
N LYS A 167 -1.62 25.47 -1.15
CA LYS A 167 -0.26 24.96 -0.99
C LYS A 167 -0.15 23.50 -1.45
N GLN A 168 -1.09 22.65 -1.04
CA GLN A 168 -1.14 21.24 -1.48
C GLN A 168 -1.23 21.14 -3.02
N ILE A 169 -2.13 21.91 -3.63
CA ILE A 169 -2.32 21.95 -5.09
C ILE A 169 -1.04 22.41 -5.80
N SER A 170 -0.39 23.47 -5.30
CA SER A 170 0.87 23.97 -5.88
C SER A 170 1.97 22.91 -5.86
N ILE A 171 2.14 22.21 -4.74
CA ILE A 171 3.16 21.16 -4.61
C ILE A 171 2.86 20.00 -5.55
N LEU A 172 1.61 19.55 -5.61
CA LEU A 172 1.22 18.48 -6.53
C LEU A 172 1.50 18.85 -8.00
N LYS A 173 1.20 20.09 -8.38
CA LYS A 173 1.51 20.61 -9.72
C LYS A 173 3.01 20.60 -10.02
N GLU A 174 3.84 21.03 -9.06
CA GLU A 174 5.32 20.96 -9.18
C GLU A 174 5.84 19.52 -9.32
N LEU A 175 5.19 18.57 -8.65
CA LEU A 175 5.50 17.14 -8.78
C LEU A 175 5.01 16.54 -10.10
N GLY A 176 4.23 17.28 -10.91
CA GLY A 176 3.70 16.84 -12.19
C GLY A 176 2.40 16.03 -12.10
N PHE A 177 1.63 16.19 -11.02
CA PHE A 177 0.30 15.62 -10.87
C PHE A 177 -0.76 16.53 -11.52
N ASP A 178 -1.76 15.93 -12.17
CA ASP A 178 -2.90 16.67 -12.74
C ASP A 178 -3.89 17.04 -11.64
N VAL A 179 -3.96 18.34 -11.35
CA VAL A 179 -4.82 18.94 -10.32
C VAL A 179 -5.88 19.87 -10.91
N SER A 180 -6.13 19.81 -12.22
CA SER A 180 -7.07 20.69 -12.94
C SER A 180 -8.49 20.69 -12.37
N GLN A 181 -8.91 19.59 -11.73
CA GLN A 181 -10.22 19.47 -11.07
C GLN A 181 -10.36 20.27 -9.76
N TYR A 182 -9.26 20.82 -9.23
CA TYR A 182 -9.22 21.58 -7.96
C TYR A 182 -8.90 23.07 -8.17
N GLU A 183 -8.69 23.51 -9.41
CA GLU A 183 -8.48 24.91 -9.81
C GLU A 183 -9.82 25.60 -10.13
#